data_AF-A0A7S0BRK2-F1
#
_entry.id   AF-A0A7S0BRK2-F1
#
_cell.length_a   1.000
_cell.length_b   1.000
_cell.length_c   1.000
_cell.angle_alpha   90.00
_cell.angle_beta   90.00
_cell.angle_gamma   90.00
#
_symmetry.space_group_name_H-M   'P 1'
#
loop_
_entity.id
_entity.type
_entity.pdbx_description
1 polymer ?
#
loop_
_entity_poly.entity_id
_entity_poly.type
_entity_poly.pdbx_seq_one_letter_code
_entity_poly.pdbx_strand_id
1 'polypeptide(L)'
;PKLDDVTQPGRQIVAAGYALYGSSTVIMFSIGDGVHGFTLDPTMSEFILTHENVKIPFAGHIYAVNEGHTSSFRDSVRRMLTELKSEPALNGRKRQLRYVGSMVADIHRTIAYGGVYMYPEYDQQPAG
;
A
#
# COMPACT_ATOMS: atom_id res chain seq x y z
N PRO A 1 4.60 -0.90 31.20
CA PRO A 1 3.85 -0.39 30.02
C PRO A 1 2.41 -0.01 30.41
N LYS A 2 2.03 1.24 30.12
CA LYS A 2 0.68 1.78 30.22
C LYS A 2 0.07 1.89 28.83
N LEU A 3 -1.25 2.09 28.75
CA LEU A 3 -1.94 2.29 27.47
C LEU A 3 -1.34 3.46 26.67
N ASP A 4 -1.01 4.55 27.36
CA ASP A 4 -0.41 5.74 26.75
C ASP A 4 0.98 5.47 26.13
N ASP A 5 1.67 4.42 26.58
CA ASP A 5 2.97 4.04 25.99
C ASP A 5 2.80 3.43 24.59
N VAL A 6 1.63 2.89 24.23
CA VAL A 6 1.37 2.23 22.94
C VAL A 6 0.42 3.01 22.02
N THR A 7 -0.26 4.04 22.52
CA THR A 7 -1.16 4.91 21.74
C THR A 7 -0.50 6.20 21.28
N GLN A 8 0.82 6.17 21.07
CA GLN A 8 1.58 7.32 20.60
C GLN A 8 1.27 7.63 19.13
N PRO A 9 1.27 8.90 18.71
CA PRO A 9 1.09 9.27 17.31
C PRO A 9 2.13 8.60 16.41
N GLY A 10 1.73 8.18 15.20
CA GLY A 10 2.63 7.54 14.23
C GLY A 10 3.85 8.38 13.84
N ARG A 11 3.84 9.71 14.08
CA ARG A 11 5.00 10.60 13.89
C ARG A 11 6.14 10.32 14.87
N GLN A 12 5.90 9.60 15.96
CA GLN A 12 6.90 9.22 16.97
C GLN A 12 7.50 7.83 16.69
N ILE A 13 7.10 7.17 15.61
CA ILE A 13 7.67 5.88 15.19
C ILE A 13 9.15 6.05 14.83
N VAL A 14 10.01 5.28 15.49
CA VAL A 14 11.46 5.25 15.23
C VAL A 14 11.85 4.26 14.13
N ALA A 15 11.04 3.23 13.91
CA ALA A 15 11.19 2.24 12.85
C ALA A 15 9.84 1.60 12.52
N ALA A 16 9.58 1.34 11.25
CA ALA A 16 8.40 0.62 10.79
C ALA A 16 8.70 -0.20 9.54
N GLY A 17 7.93 -1.26 9.35
CA GLY A 17 8.06 -2.12 8.19
C GLY A 17 6.98 -3.19 8.15
N TYR A 18 7.07 -4.05 7.13
CA TYR A 18 6.20 -5.20 6.97
C TYR A 18 6.96 -6.35 6.31
N ALA A 19 6.50 -7.58 6.58
CA ALA A 19 6.91 -8.77 5.84
C ALA A 19 5.79 -9.16 4.86
N LEU A 20 6.14 -9.32 3.58
CA LEU A 20 5.27 -9.86 2.55
C LEU A 20 5.63 -11.33 2.32
N TYR A 21 4.67 -12.22 2.55
CA TYR A 21 4.76 -13.64 2.18
C TYR A 21 4.09 -13.86 0.82
N GLY A 22 4.78 -13.46 -0.25
CA GLY A 22 4.30 -13.60 -1.63
C GLY A 22 4.93 -14.79 -2.34
N SER A 23 5.15 -14.67 -3.66
CA SER A 23 5.98 -15.61 -4.42
C SER A 23 7.45 -15.64 -3.94
N SER A 24 7.89 -14.57 -3.29
CA SER A 24 9.09 -14.49 -2.47
C SER A 24 8.73 -13.85 -1.12
N THR A 25 9.53 -14.14 -0.09
CA THR A 25 9.38 -13.47 1.22
C THR A 25 10.23 -12.21 1.21
N VAL A 26 9.61 -11.06 1.42
CA VAL A 26 10.28 -9.76 1.39
C VAL A 26 9.98 -8.99 2.68
N ILE A 27 11.01 -8.45 3.33
CA ILE A 27 10.86 -7.48 4.41
C ILE A 27 11.13 -6.09 3.84
N MET A 28 10.17 -5.19 3.99
CA MET A 28 10.33 -3.76 3.67
C MET A 28 10.32 -2.98 4.97
N PHE A 29 11.34 -2.17 5.26
CA PHE A 29 11.36 -1.36 6.48
C PHE A 29 12.12 -0.04 6.33
N SER A 30 11.89 0.86 7.29
CA SER A 30 12.56 2.14 7.45
C SER A 30 12.91 2.36 8.92
N ILE A 31 14.06 2.99 9.17
CA ILE A 31 14.51 3.47 10.49
C ILE A 31 14.68 5.00 10.49
N GLY A 32 14.03 5.71 9.56
CA GLY A 32 14.12 7.16 9.40
C GLY A 32 15.01 7.64 8.25
N ASP A 33 15.90 6.79 7.72
CA ASP A 33 16.76 7.11 6.57
C ASP A 33 16.45 6.23 5.35
N GLY A 34 15.39 6.62 4.63
CA GLY A 34 14.92 5.88 3.46
C GLY A 34 14.14 4.61 3.80
N VAL A 35 13.72 3.89 2.76
CA VAL A 35 12.99 2.62 2.84
C VAL A 35 13.82 1.57 2.13
N HIS A 36 14.02 0.41 2.76
CA HIS A 36 14.86 -0.65 2.24
C HIS A 36 14.09 -1.97 2.21
N GLY A 37 14.35 -2.77 1.17
CA GLY A 37 13.72 -4.05 0.92
C GLY A 37 14.74 -5.18 0.91
N PHE A 38 14.46 -6.22 1.69
CA PHE A 38 15.30 -7.41 1.79
C PHE A 38 14.49 -8.64 1.37
N THR A 39 15.04 -9.45 0.49
CA THR A 39 14.40 -10.69 0.04
C THR A 39 15.05 -11.88 0.73
N LEU A 40 14.24 -12.81 1.23
CA LEU A 40 14.73 -14.06 1.82
C LEU A 40 15.34 -14.94 0.70
N ASP A 41 16.61 -15.28 0.85
CA ASP A 41 17.20 -16.43 0.17
C ASP A 41 16.96 -17.68 1.04
N PRO A 42 16.07 -18.61 0.61
CA PRO A 42 15.75 -19.79 1.40
C PRO A 42 16.92 -20.79 1.48
N THR A 43 17.89 -20.71 0.56
CA THR A 43 19.07 -21.58 0.53
C THR A 43 20.05 -21.20 1.65
N MET A 44 20.22 -19.90 1.86
CA MET A 44 21.11 -19.35 2.89
C MET A 44 20.37 -19.09 4.21
N SER A 45 19.03 -19.08 4.20
CA SER A 45 18.21 -18.63 5.33
C SER A 45 18.52 -17.19 5.77
N GLU A 46 18.87 -16.34 4.81
CA GLU A 46 19.26 -14.95 5.04
C GLU A 46 18.38 -13.97 4.24
N PHE A 47 18.15 -12.80 4.84
CA PHE A 47 17.50 -11.68 4.15
C PHE A 47 18.56 -10.82 3.47
N ILE A 48 18.57 -10.83 2.14
CA ILE A 48 19.55 -10.09 1.33
C ILE A 48 18.96 -8.76 0.90
N LEU A 49 19.73 -7.67 1.02
CA LEU A 49 19.33 -6.35 0.52
C LEU A 49 19.14 -6.42 -1.00
N THR A 50 17.91 -6.22 -1.46
CA THR A 50 17.56 -6.27 -2.89
C THR A 50 17.03 -4.94 -3.41
N HIS A 51 16.56 -4.06 -2.52
CA HIS A 51 15.99 -2.77 -2.87
C HIS A 51 16.48 -1.71 -1.89
N GLU A 52 17.42 -0.88 -2.31
CA GLU A 52 17.95 0.21 -1.49
C GLU A 52 17.20 1.52 -1.77
N ASN A 53 16.92 2.30 -0.72
CA ASN A 53 16.37 3.67 -0.84
C ASN A 53 15.13 3.79 -1.73
N VAL A 54 14.19 2.85 -1.57
CA VAL A 54 12.98 2.72 -2.37
C VAL A 54 12.17 4.03 -2.38
N LYS A 55 11.81 4.46 -3.59
CA LYS A 55 10.92 5.60 -3.84
C LYS A 55 9.71 5.12 -4.64
N ILE A 56 8.53 5.54 -4.20
CA ILE A 56 7.30 5.28 -4.95
C ILE A 56 7.35 6.08 -6.26
N PRO A 57 7.05 5.45 -7.42
CA PRO A 57 6.92 6.18 -8.67
C PRO A 57 5.90 7.31 -8.57
N PHE A 58 6.27 8.51 -9.04
CA PHE A 58 5.40 9.70 -8.99
C PHE A 58 4.07 9.49 -9.72
N ALA A 59 4.10 8.79 -10.86
CA ALA A 59 2.93 8.54 -11.70
C ALA A 59 2.69 7.04 -11.92
N GLY A 60 1.85 6.44 -11.06
CA GLY A 60 1.31 5.10 -11.25
C GLY A 60 -0.02 5.11 -12.00
N HIS A 61 -0.36 3.97 -12.61
CA HIS A 61 -1.62 3.77 -13.34
C HIS A 61 -2.47 2.66 -12.73
N ILE A 62 -2.20 2.29 -11.47
CA ILE A 62 -2.94 1.26 -10.74
C ILE A 62 -3.76 1.95 -9.66
N TYR A 63 -5.01 1.54 -9.50
CA TYR A 63 -5.80 1.85 -8.32
C TYR A 63 -6.30 0.55 -7.68
N ALA A 64 -6.37 0.52 -6.36
CA ALA A 64 -6.67 -0.67 -5.58
C ALA A 64 -7.71 -0.35 -4.51
N VAL A 65 -8.90 -0.93 -4.65
CA VAL A 65 -10.05 -0.75 -3.76
C VAL A 65 -11.03 -1.89 -3.96
N ASN A 66 -11.75 -2.26 -2.90
CA ASN A 66 -12.85 -3.22 -3.02
C ASN A 66 -14.08 -2.53 -3.63
N GLU A 67 -14.21 -2.55 -4.95
CA GLU A 67 -15.37 -1.99 -5.64
C GLU A 67 -16.69 -2.73 -5.36
N GLY A 68 -16.66 -3.88 -4.67
CA GLY A 68 -17.87 -4.54 -4.17
C GLY A 68 -18.72 -3.66 -3.24
N HIS A 69 -18.11 -2.64 -2.62
CA HIS A 69 -18.80 -1.68 -1.75
C HIS A 69 -19.20 -0.37 -2.45
N THR A 70 -19.10 -0.29 -3.77
CA THR A 70 -19.36 0.98 -4.52
C THR A 70 -20.72 1.61 -4.21
N SER A 71 -21.77 0.80 -4.00
CA SER A 71 -23.10 1.28 -3.64
C SER A 71 -23.18 1.92 -2.25
N SER A 72 -22.30 1.52 -1.34
CA SER A 72 -22.23 1.99 0.05
C SER A 72 -21.16 3.06 0.28
N PHE A 73 -20.37 3.37 -0.73
CA PHE A 73 -19.43 4.48 -0.65
C PHE A 73 -20.13 5.83 -0.75
N ARG A 74 -19.57 6.84 -0.08
CA ARG A 74 -20.00 8.23 -0.21
C ARG A 74 -19.84 8.71 -1.65
N ASP A 75 -20.64 9.70 -2.04
CA ASP A 75 -20.64 10.21 -3.42
C ASP A 75 -19.28 10.73 -3.89
N SER A 76 -18.47 11.27 -2.99
CA SER A 76 -17.10 11.71 -3.32
C SER A 76 -16.23 10.56 -3.79
N VAL A 77 -16.29 9.42 -3.10
CA VAL A 77 -15.53 8.21 -3.47
C VAL A 77 -16.10 7.63 -4.76
N ARG A 78 -17.43 7.57 -4.93
CA ARG A 78 -18.04 7.12 -6.19
C ARG A 78 -17.59 7.96 -7.39
N ARG A 79 -17.58 9.29 -7.26
CA ARG A 79 -17.07 10.20 -8.31
C ARG A 79 -15.60 9.95 -8.61
N MET A 80 -14.77 9.82 -7.59
CA MET A 80 -13.36 9.49 -7.76
C MET A 80 -13.18 8.16 -8.50
N LEU A 81 -13.96 7.12 -8.18
CA LEU A 81 -13.90 5.83 -8.90
C LEU A 81 -14.31 5.99 -10.37
N THR A 82 -15.32 6.81 -10.67
CA THR A 82 -15.68 7.12 -12.06
C THR A 82 -14.51 7.79 -12.79
N GLU A 83 -13.88 8.80 -12.20
CA GLU A 83 -12.70 9.47 -12.78
C GLU A 83 -11.52 8.53 -12.97
N LEU A 84 -11.25 7.64 -11.99
CA LEU A 84 -10.20 6.63 -12.10
C LEU A 84 -10.46 5.65 -13.25
N LYS A 85 -11.73 5.42 -13.64
CA LYS A 85 -12.08 4.54 -14.76
C LYS A 85 -12.10 5.25 -16.11
N SER A 86 -12.50 6.52 -16.14
CA SER A 86 -12.65 7.30 -17.39
C SER A 86 -11.39 8.03 -17.82
N GLU A 87 -10.61 8.55 -16.85
CA GLU A 87 -9.46 9.41 -17.13
C GLU A 87 -8.13 8.62 -17.12
N PRO A 88 -7.18 8.97 -18.00
CA PRO A 88 -5.83 8.41 -17.94
C PRO A 88 -5.11 8.81 -16.65
N ALA A 89 -4.12 8.01 -16.26
CA ALA A 89 -3.18 8.39 -15.23
C ALA A 89 -2.27 9.53 -15.70
N LEU A 90 -1.53 10.15 -14.76
CA LEU A 90 -0.59 11.24 -15.05
C LEU A 90 0.50 10.87 -16.06
N ASN A 91 0.79 9.58 -16.23
CA ASN A 91 1.72 9.06 -17.23
C ASN A 91 1.06 8.75 -18.59
N GLY A 92 -0.18 9.18 -18.81
CA GLY A 92 -0.95 8.96 -20.03
C GLY A 92 -1.53 7.56 -20.20
N ARG A 93 -1.22 6.61 -19.32
CA ARG A 93 -1.72 5.23 -19.41
C ARG A 93 -3.15 5.14 -18.88
N LYS A 94 -3.96 4.28 -19.48
CA LYS A 94 -5.25 3.88 -18.92
C LYS A 94 -5.03 3.25 -17.54
N ARG A 95 -5.82 3.70 -16.56
CA ARG A 95 -5.77 3.16 -15.20
C ARG A 95 -6.32 1.74 -15.14
N GLN A 96 -5.75 0.93 -14.25
CA GLN A 96 -6.13 -0.47 -14.05
C GLN A 96 -6.49 -0.73 -12.59
N LEU A 97 -7.62 -1.42 -12.38
CA LEU A 97 -7.98 -1.97 -11.07
C LEU A 97 -7.09 -3.17 -10.75
N ARG A 98 -6.48 -3.17 -9.57
CA ARG A 98 -5.85 -4.34 -8.96
C ARG A 98 -6.19 -4.36 -7.49
N TYR A 99 -6.84 -5.41 -7.03
CA TYR A 99 -7.18 -5.58 -5.62
C TYR A 99 -6.95 -7.03 -5.23
N VAL A 100 -5.94 -7.28 -4.39
CA VAL A 100 -5.61 -8.62 -3.91
C VAL A 100 -6.50 -8.99 -2.71
N GLY A 101 -6.93 -7.99 -1.94
CA GLY A 101 -7.65 -8.21 -0.68
C GLY A 101 -6.72 -8.48 0.50
N SER A 102 -5.41 -8.28 0.32
CA SER A 102 -4.40 -8.29 1.37
C SER A 102 -3.72 -6.93 1.39
N MET A 103 -3.88 -6.20 2.50
CA MET A 103 -3.31 -4.86 2.68
C MET A 103 -1.80 -4.85 2.38
N VAL A 104 -1.05 -5.85 2.88
CA VAL A 104 0.40 -5.93 2.68
C VAL A 104 0.74 -6.11 1.20
N ALA A 105 0.02 -6.97 0.48
CA ALA A 105 0.28 -7.20 -0.94
C ALA A 105 -0.11 -5.98 -1.80
N ASP A 106 -1.23 -5.33 -1.49
CA ASP A 106 -1.71 -4.16 -2.21
C ASP A 106 -0.81 -2.93 -1.95
N ILE A 107 -0.36 -2.71 -0.72
CA ILE A 107 0.60 -1.65 -0.37
C ILE A 107 1.96 -1.93 -1.01
N HIS A 108 2.49 -3.15 -0.94
CA HIS A 108 3.78 -3.49 -1.55
C HIS A 108 3.77 -3.24 -3.06
N ARG A 109 2.70 -3.65 -3.76
CA ARG A 109 2.53 -3.34 -5.18
C ARG A 109 2.46 -1.83 -5.44
N THR A 110 1.75 -1.09 -4.60
CA THR A 110 1.63 0.37 -4.72
C THR A 110 2.98 1.06 -4.51
N ILE A 111 3.80 0.60 -3.56
CA ILE A 111 5.17 1.10 -3.34
C ILE A 111 6.05 0.83 -4.56
N ALA A 112 6.01 -0.39 -5.12
CA ALA A 112 6.86 -0.79 -6.23
C ALA A 112 6.48 -0.13 -7.57
N TYR A 113 5.19 -0.02 -7.88
CA TYR A 113 4.73 0.40 -9.21
C TYR A 113 4.03 1.76 -9.24
N GLY A 114 3.84 2.37 -8.07
CA GLY A 114 3.05 3.58 -7.90
C GLY A 114 1.55 3.33 -8.08
N GLY A 115 0.76 4.38 -7.86
CA GLY A 115 -0.69 4.33 -7.94
C GLY A 115 -1.31 4.67 -6.59
N VAL A 116 -2.53 4.17 -6.37
CA VAL A 116 -3.27 4.44 -5.14
C VAL A 116 -3.92 3.18 -4.58
N TYR A 117 -3.75 2.94 -3.28
CA TYR A 117 -4.54 1.98 -2.51
C TYR A 117 -5.51 2.72 -1.62
N MET A 118 -6.76 2.25 -1.55
CA MET A 118 -7.83 2.90 -0.82
C MET A 118 -8.62 1.87 -0.02
N TYR A 119 -8.89 2.22 1.23
CA TYR A 119 -9.81 1.52 2.12
C TYR A 119 -10.76 2.54 2.76
N PRO A 120 -11.70 3.10 1.97
CA PRO A 120 -12.60 4.14 2.46
C PRO A 120 -13.68 3.57 3.39
N GLU A 121 -14.21 4.43 4.25
CA GLU A 121 -15.42 4.14 5.00
C GLU A 121 -16.59 3.75 4.07
N TYR A 122 -17.42 2.83 4.54
CA TYR A 122 -18.68 2.46 3.89
C TYR A 122 -19.72 2.14 4.97
N ASP A 123 -21.00 2.08 4.61
CA ASP A 123 -22.12 2.01 5.57
C ASP A 123 -21.99 0.98 6.71
N GLN A 124 -21.32 -0.16 6.45
CA GLN A 124 -21.12 -1.22 7.45
C GLN A 124 -19.81 -1.06 8.26
N GLN A 125 -18.85 -0.27 7.78
CA GLN A 125 -17.60 0.07 8.45
C GLN A 125 -17.36 1.58 8.39
N PRO A 126 -18.01 2.36 9.29
CA PRO A 126 -17.96 3.81 9.27
C PRO A 126 -16.62 4.40 9.71
N ALA A 127 -15.68 3.58 10.20
CA ALA A 127 -14.34 4.00 10.60
C ALA A 127 -13.24 3.61 9.59
N GLY A 128 -13.62 2.99 8.46
CA GLY A 128 -12.67 2.28 7.61
C GLY A 128 -12.42 0.89 8.15
#